data_AF-A0A4Q1D8I3-F1
#
_entry.id   AF-A0A4Q1D8I3-F1
#
_cell.length_a   1.000
_cell.length_b   1.000
_cell.length_c   1.000
_cell.angle_alpha   90.00
_cell.angle_beta   90.00
_cell.angle_gamma   90.00
#
_symmetry.space_group_name_H-M   'P 1'
#
loop_
_entity.id
_entity.type
_entity.pdbx_description
1 polymer ?
#
loop_
_entity_poly.entity_id
_entity_poly.type
_entity_poly.pdbx_seq_one_letter_code
_entity_poly.pdbx_strand_id
1 'polypeptide(L)'
;MPELLTQNNLMFLFAFTAGMVSIIQLLEYLVTKNIPWLWRIVRQLWRKIRRSIGKKADDGYVQRHILNFSGHPVSPGQQQAIEKHMHWASSSVVDVRLGNVPEDNNFAAAITKAIERAGLSHEEWQTIPCVAVPAGYPAVWSVILAELHGRLGHFPDVARLRPTQPGASEKYEVAEILNLRELRHASRSKR
;
A
#
# COMPACT_ATOMS: atom_id res chain seq x y z
N MET A 1 49.28 -38.63 -30.51
CA MET A 1 47.84 -38.99 -30.50
C MET A 1 47.46 -39.32 -29.06
N PRO A 2 46.99 -38.37 -28.22
CA PRO A 2 46.48 -38.73 -26.91
C PRO A 2 44.96 -38.93 -27.00
N GLU A 3 44.52 -40.14 -26.70
CA GLU A 3 43.14 -40.56 -26.51
C GLU A 3 42.50 -39.78 -25.34
N LEU A 4 41.98 -38.59 -25.61
CA LEU A 4 41.40 -37.71 -24.60
C LEU A 4 39.89 -37.87 -24.42
N LEU A 5 39.27 -38.91 -24.98
CA LEU A 5 37.82 -39.12 -24.92
C LEU A 5 37.47 -40.60 -24.73
N THR A 6 37.73 -41.14 -23.54
CA THR A 6 37.06 -42.38 -23.10
C THR A 6 35.56 -42.09 -22.93
N GLN A 7 34.71 -43.04 -23.35
CA GLN A 7 33.25 -42.92 -23.34
C GLN A 7 32.69 -42.50 -21.95
N ASN A 8 33.35 -42.94 -20.87
CA ASN A 8 33.01 -42.58 -19.51
C ASN A 8 33.24 -41.08 -19.20
N ASN A 9 34.36 -40.51 -19.66
CA ASN A 9 34.66 -39.07 -19.45
C ASN A 9 33.68 -38.19 -20.24
N LEU A 10 33.28 -38.63 -21.43
CA LEU A 10 32.24 -37.96 -22.21
C LEU A 10 30.91 -37.93 -21.45
N MET A 11 30.51 -39.08 -20.91
CA MET A 11 29.24 -39.23 -20.20
C MET A 11 29.18 -38.37 -18.92
N PHE A 12 30.29 -38.26 -18.19
CA PHE A 12 30.41 -37.35 -17.04
C PHE A 12 30.32 -35.88 -17.45
N LEU A 13 30.96 -35.48 -18.55
CA LEU A 13 30.89 -34.11 -19.06
C LEU A 13 29.46 -33.74 -19.51
N PHE A 14 28.74 -34.67 -20.14
CA PHE A 14 27.33 -34.49 -20.51
C PHE A 14 26.41 -34.40 -19.29
N ALA A 15 26.60 -35.25 -18.27
CA ALA A 15 25.80 -35.18 -17.04
C ALA A 15 26.05 -33.86 -16.28
N PHE A 16 27.29 -33.38 -16.24
CA PHE A 16 27.65 -32.12 -15.58
C PHE A 16 27.04 -30.91 -16.30
N THR A 17 27.13 -30.88 -17.64
CA THR A 17 26.55 -29.79 -18.45
C THR A 17 25.02 -29.79 -18.40
N ALA A 18 24.36 -30.96 -18.45
CA ALA A 18 22.91 -31.08 -18.29
C ALA A 18 22.43 -30.64 -16.89
N GLY A 19 23.19 -30.97 -15.83
CA GLY A 19 22.92 -30.51 -14.48
C GLY A 19 23.04 -28.98 -14.35
N MET A 20 24.09 -28.40 -14.94
CA MET A 20 24.27 -26.95 -14.97
C MET A 20 23.15 -26.22 -15.71
N VAL A 21 22.72 -26.72 -16.88
CA VAL A 21 21.60 -26.12 -17.64
C VAL A 21 20.30 -26.19 -16.84
N SER A 22 20.03 -27.29 -16.14
CA SER A 22 18.84 -27.43 -15.29
C SER A 22 18.85 -26.45 -14.11
N ILE A 23 20.01 -26.21 -13.50
CA ILE A 23 20.17 -25.23 -12.41
C ILE A 23 19.95 -23.80 -12.93
N ILE A 24 20.50 -23.47 -14.10
CA ILE A 24 20.33 -22.15 -14.72
C ILE A 24 18.84 -21.91 -15.05
N GLN A 25 18.15 -22.89 -15.63
CA GLN A 25 16.72 -22.80 -15.92
C GLN A 25 15.87 -22.68 -14.64
N LEU A 26 16.23 -23.38 -13.57
CA LEU A 26 15.56 -23.25 -12.28
C LEU A 26 15.77 -21.86 -11.65
N LEU A 27 16.97 -21.31 -11.76
CA LEU A 27 17.28 -19.95 -11.32
C LEU A 27 16.52 -18.92 -12.16
N GLU A 28 16.47 -19.08 -13.48
CA GLU A 28 15.74 -18.20 -14.38
C GLU A 28 14.23 -18.26 -14.13
N TYR A 29 13.67 -19.44 -13.82
CA TYR A 29 12.28 -19.62 -13.41
C TYR A 29 11.98 -18.92 -12.08
N LEU A 30 12.87 -19.05 -11.09
CA LEU A 30 12.73 -18.41 -9.78
C LEU A 30 12.83 -16.88 -9.88
N VAL A 31 13.72 -16.38 -10.74
CA VAL A 31 13.92 -14.95 -11.01
C VAL A 31 12.72 -14.39 -11.79
N THR A 32 12.31 -14.99 -12.90
CA THR A 32 11.27 -14.40 -13.77
C THR A 32 9.85 -14.47 -13.17
N LYS A 33 9.47 -15.55 -12.48
CA LYS A 33 8.12 -15.67 -11.90
C LYS A 33 7.97 -15.08 -10.49
N ASN A 34 9.05 -14.99 -9.70
CA ASN A 34 8.96 -14.69 -8.26
C ASN A 34 9.58 -13.34 -7.84
N ILE A 35 9.96 -12.46 -8.78
CA ILE A 35 10.54 -11.14 -8.47
C ILE A 35 9.52 -10.01 -8.18
N PRO A 36 8.27 -9.99 -8.71
CA PRO A 36 7.35 -8.88 -8.46
C PRO A 36 7.00 -8.66 -6.96
N TRP A 37 6.92 -9.74 -6.16
CA TRP A 37 6.69 -9.63 -4.71
C TRP A 37 7.98 -9.29 -3.94
N LEU A 38 9.14 -9.72 -4.43
CA LEU A 38 10.44 -9.50 -3.79
C LEU A 38 10.79 -8.02 -3.90
N TRP A 39 10.54 -7.42 -5.07
CA TRP A 39 10.65 -5.98 -5.28
C TRP A 39 9.67 -5.18 -4.41
N ARG A 40 8.59 -5.79 -3.92
CA ARG A 40 7.65 -5.16 -2.96
C ARG A 40 8.16 -5.24 -1.52
N ILE A 41 8.69 -6.39 -1.10
CA ILE A 41 9.31 -6.56 0.23
C ILE A 41 10.55 -5.68 0.35
N VAL A 42 11.40 -5.68 -0.69
CA VAL A 42 12.57 -4.81 -0.79
C VAL A 42 12.16 -3.35 -0.73
N ARG A 43 11.09 -2.92 -1.41
CA ARG A 43 10.57 -1.54 -1.29
C ARG A 43 10.06 -1.18 0.11
N GLN A 44 9.42 -2.11 0.83
CA GLN A 44 8.98 -1.88 2.21
C GLN A 44 10.15 -1.80 3.19
N LEU A 45 11.15 -2.69 3.05
CA LEU A 45 12.39 -2.63 3.81
C LEU A 45 13.17 -1.35 3.48
N TRP A 46 13.30 -0.99 2.20
CA TRP A 46 13.91 0.27 1.76
C TRP A 46 13.17 1.49 2.29
N ARG A 47 11.83 1.46 2.41
CA ARG A 47 11.08 2.54 3.08
C ARG A 47 11.42 2.64 4.56
N LYS A 48 11.51 1.52 5.28
CA LYS A 48 11.93 1.52 6.70
C LYS A 48 13.37 2.04 6.87
N ILE A 49 14.28 1.58 6.01
CA ILE A 49 15.69 1.99 6.01
C ILE A 49 15.82 3.46 5.62
N ARG A 50 15.15 3.92 4.56
CA ARG A 50 15.14 5.32 4.12
C ARG A 50 14.50 6.25 5.16
N ARG A 51 13.48 5.80 5.90
CA ARG A 51 12.93 6.56 7.05
C ARG A 51 13.91 6.63 8.21
N SER A 52 14.70 5.59 8.45
CA SER A 52 15.75 5.56 9.47
C SER A 52 16.96 6.42 9.10
N ILE A 53 17.30 6.50 7.81
CA ILE A 53 18.42 7.30 7.28
C ILE A 53 18.00 8.76 7.03
N GLY A 54 16.72 8.99 6.70
CA GLY A 54 16.12 10.31 6.41
C GLY A 54 15.78 11.15 7.65
N LYS A 55 15.96 10.63 8.87
CA LYS A 55 15.80 11.41 10.11
C LYS A 55 16.80 12.59 10.24
N LYS A 56 17.71 12.75 9.28
CA LYS A 56 18.76 13.79 9.28
C LYS A 56 18.66 14.78 8.11
N ALA A 57 17.61 14.71 7.29
CA ALA A 57 17.33 15.69 6.25
C ALA A 57 15.89 16.20 6.41
N ASP A 58 15.70 17.03 7.43
CA ASP A 58 14.52 17.88 7.59
C ASP A 58 14.66 19.05 6.60
N ASP A 59 14.53 18.72 5.32
CA ASP A 59 14.32 19.69 4.25
C ASP A 59 12.81 19.96 4.30
N GLY A 60 12.38 21.14 4.74
CA GLY A 60 11.05 21.51 5.27
C GLY A 60 9.78 21.22 4.44
N TYR A 61 9.68 20.06 3.82
CA TYR A 61 8.51 19.48 3.20
C TYR A 61 7.64 18.85 4.29
N VAL A 62 6.53 19.52 4.60
CA VAL A 62 5.47 18.91 5.41
C VAL A 62 5.06 17.60 4.75
N GLN A 63 5.34 16.49 5.43
CA GLN A 63 4.95 15.16 4.97
C GLN A 63 3.42 15.08 4.95
N ARG A 64 2.84 14.48 3.91
CA ARG A 64 1.39 14.34 3.75
C ARG A 64 1.04 12.93 3.29
N HIS A 65 -0.04 12.39 3.82
CA HIS A 65 -0.41 10.98 3.61
C HIS A 65 -1.76 10.81 2.92
N ILE A 66 -1.78 9.91 1.93
CA ILE A 66 -3.01 9.31 1.43
C ILE A 66 -3.10 7.91 2.04
N LEU A 67 -4.04 7.71 2.97
CA LEU A 67 -4.27 6.43 3.63
C LEU A 67 -5.27 5.63 2.80
N ASN A 68 -4.81 4.57 2.15
CA ASN A 68 -5.64 3.82 1.21
C ASN A 68 -6.20 2.54 1.84
N PHE A 69 -7.53 2.48 1.97
CA PHE A 69 -8.28 1.34 2.51
C PHE A 69 -9.14 0.63 1.46
N SER A 70 -9.12 1.09 0.20
CA SER A 70 -10.03 0.62 -0.86
C SER A 70 -9.79 -0.83 -1.30
N GLY A 71 -8.62 -1.41 -0.97
CA GLY A 71 -8.18 -2.70 -1.49
C GLY A 71 -7.58 -2.64 -2.91
N HIS A 72 -7.69 -1.49 -3.58
CA HIS A 72 -7.14 -1.24 -4.91
C HIS A 72 -5.99 -0.22 -4.84
N PRO A 73 -4.96 -0.31 -5.70
CA PRO A 73 -3.93 0.72 -5.76
C PRO A 73 -4.52 2.09 -6.10
N VAL A 74 -4.08 3.14 -5.40
CA VAL A 74 -4.40 4.53 -5.78
C VAL A 74 -3.73 4.83 -7.11
N SER A 75 -4.51 5.23 -8.12
CA SER A 75 -3.94 5.58 -9.42
C SER A 75 -3.21 6.93 -9.36
N PRO A 76 -2.23 7.18 -10.24
CA PRO A 76 -1.55 8.48 -10.29
C PRO A 76 -2.52 9.66 -10.46
N GLY A 77 -3.58 9.49 -11.26
CA GLY A 77 -4.61 10.51 -11.45
C GLY A 77 -5.44 10.75 -10.18
N GLN A 78 -5.75 9.71 -9.41
CA GLN A 78 -6.43 9.86 -8.12
C GLN A 78 -5.55 10.58 -7.10
N GLN A 79 -4.27 10.20 -7.01
CA GLN A 79 -3.32 10.87 -6.13
C GLN A 79 -3.19 12.36 -6.48
N GLN A 80 -3.01 12.69 -7.76
CA GLN A 80 -2.90 14.07 -8.21
C GLN A 80 -4.19 14.85 -7.97
N ALA A 81 -5.36 14.23 -8.14
CA ALA A 81 -6.64 14.87 -7.85
C ALA A 81 -6.76 15.20 -6.35
N ILE A 82 -6.39 14.26 -5.46
CA ILE A 82 -6.36 14.50 -4.01
C ILE A 82 -5.40 15.66 -3.68
N GLU A 83 -4.18 15.63 -4.22
CA GLU A 83 -3.19 16.68 -4.02
C GLU A 83 -3.72 18.05 -4.46
N LYS A 84 -4.39 18.11 -5.61
CA LYS A 84 -5.04 19.33 -6.10
C LYS A 84 -6.15 19.83 -5.17
N HIS A 85 -7.06 18.94 -4.75
CA HIS A 85 -8.16 19.31 -3.86
C HIS A 85 -7.68 19.78 -2.48
N MET A 86 -6.57 19.20 -2.00
CA MET A 86 -6.00 19.53 -0.69
C MET A 86 -4.97 20.67 -0.74
N HIS A 87 -4.66 21.20 -1.92
CA HIS A 87 -3.58 22.16 -2.15
C HIS A 87 -2.22 21.66 -1.65
N TRP A 88 -1.95 20.37 -1.85
CA TRP A 88 -0.70 19.72 -1.49
C TRP A 88 0.27 19.73 -2.67
N ALA A 89 1.53 20.11 -2.43
CA ALA A 89 2.58 20.03 -3.46
C ALA A 89 2.94 18.57 -3.79
N SER A 90 2.88 17.70 -2.79
CA SER A 90 3.13 16.27 -2.92
C SER A 90 2.55 15.52 -1.74
N SER A 91 2.27 14.23 -1.97
CA SER A 91 1.81 13.30 -0.95
C SER A 91 2.46 11.93 -1.13
N SER A 92 2.36 11.11 -0.09
CA SER A 92 2.77 9.71 -0.14
C SER A 92 1.61 8.80 0.18
N VAL A 93 1.44 7.75 -0.62
CA VAL A 93 0.40 6.74 -0.40
C VAL A 93 0.88 5.74 0.66
N VAL A 94 0.00 5.46 1.62
CA VAL A 94 0.13 4.42 2.64
C VAL A 94 -0.98 3.41 2.39
N ASP A 95 -0.65 2.30 1.74
CA ASP A 95 -1.60 1.22 1.48
C ASP A 95 -1.83 0.40 2.76
N VAL A 96 -3.05 0.48 3.30
CA VAL A 96 -3.45 -0.31 4.47
C VAL A 96 -4.18 -1.57 4.00
N ARG A 97 -3.53 -2.71 4.18
CA ARG A 97 -4.07 -4.01 3.75
C ARG A 97 -4.93 -4.62 4.84
N LEU A 98 -6.24 -4.54 4.63
CA LEU A 98 -7.24 -5.15 5.49
C LEU A 98 -7.15 -6.68 5.48
N GLY A 99 -6.88 -7.28 4.31
CA GLY A 99 -6.86 -8.73 4.15
C GLY A 99 -8.27 -9.33 4.19
N ASN A 100 -8.37 -10.61 4.53
CA ASN A 100 -9.67 -11.23 4.78
C ASN A 100 -10.16 -10.83 6.18
N VAL A 101 -11.26 -10.06 6.24
CA VAL A 101 -11.87 -9.66 7.50
C VAL A 101 -12.88 -10.76 7.88
N PRO A 102 -12.75 -11.39 9.07
CA PRO A 102 -13.68 -12.43 9.50
C PRO A 102 -15.04 -11.82 9.85
N GLU A 103 -16.13 -12.46 9.41
CA GLU A 103 -17.52 -12.08 9.72
C GLU A 103 -18.00 -12.69 11.05
N ASP A 104 -17.14 -12.66 12.07
CA ASP A 104 -17.39 -13.19 13.40
C ASP A 104 -17.08 -12.15 14.49
N ASN A 105 -17.04 -12.56 15.76
CA ASN A 105 -16.77 -11.67 16.89
C ASN A 105 -15.38 -11.00 16.85
N ASN A 106 -14.49 -11.37 15.93
CA ASN A 106 -13.19 -10.75 15.71
C ASN A 106 -13.18 -9.69 14.62
N PHE A 107 -14.32 -9.37 14.00
CA PHE A 107 -14.44 -8.43 12.88
C PHE A 107 -13.68 -7.11 13.12
N ALA A 108 -13.99 -6.41 14.21
CA ALA A 108 -13.36 -5.12 14.53
C ALA A 108 -11.87 -5.28 14.88
N ALA A 109 -11.53 -6.30 15.67
CA ALA A 109 -10.14 -6.56 16.08
C ALA A 109 -9.22 -6.87 14.88
N ALA A 110 -9.72 -7.54 13.86
CA ALA A 110 -8.98 -7.80 12.62
C ALA A 110 -8.66 -6.50 11.86
N ILE A 111 -9.59 -5.55 11.83
CA ILE A 111 -9.44 -4.24 11.18
C ILE A 111 -8.43 -3.38 11.95
N THR A 112 -8.52 -3.31 13.29
CA THR A 112 -7.56 -2.59 14.14
C THR A 112 -6.13 -3.10 13.91
N LYS A 113 -5.94 -4.43 13.93
CA LYS A 113 -4.65 -5.06 13.62
C LYS A 113 -4.15 -4.74 12.21
N ALA A 114 -5.05 -4.53 11.25
CA ALA A 114 -4.67 -4.12 9.90
C ALA A 114 -4.16 -2.68 9.84
N ILE A 115 -4.81 -1.77 10.56
CA ILE A 115 -4.40 -0.35 10.65
C ILE A 115 -3.04 -0.21 11.32
N GLU A 116 -2.75 -0.99 12.36
CA GLU A 116 -1.43 -1.01 13.02
C GLU A 116 -0.28 -1.35 12.06
N ARG A 117 -0.55 -2.21 11.07
CA ARG A 117 0.42 -2.57 10.03
C ARG A 117 0.70 -1.44 9.02
N ALA A 118 0.00 -0.30 9.10
CA ALA A 118 0.32 0.89 8.31
C ALA A 118 1.74 1.41 8.59
N GLY A 119 2.30 1.10 9.77
CA GLY A 119 3.67 1.47 10.14
C GLY A 119 3.87 2.97 10.29
N LEU A 120 2.84 3.66 10.77
CA LEU A 120 2.89 5.05 11.22
C LEU A 120 3.03 5.06 12.75
N SER A 121 3.94 5.90 13.25
CA SER A 121 4.14 6.16 14.67
C SER A 121 2.96 6.96 15.24
N HIS A 122 2.86 7.01 16.58
CA HIS A 122 1.86 7.85 17.25
C HIS A 122 1.97 9.33 16.87
N GLU A 123 3.22 9.82 16.77
CA GLU A 123 3.50 11.20 16.34
C GLU A 123 3.09 11.42 14.88
N GLU A 124 3.39 10.48 13.98
CA GLU A 124 2.99 10.56 12.57
C GLU A 124 1.47 10.61 12.44
N TRP A 125 0.72 9.81 13.22
CA TRP A 125 -0.74 9.85 13.24
C TRP A 125 -1.30 11.22 13.65
N GLN A 126 -0.67 11.91 14.59
CA GLN A 126 -1.21 13.17 15.12
C GLN A 126 -0.76 14.41 14.36
N THR A 127 0.42 14.35 13.73
CA THR A 127 1.07 15.54 13.17
C THR A 127 1.03 15.58 11.65
N ILE A 128 0.94 14.43 10.96
CA ILE A 128 0.95 14.40 9.51
C ILE A 128 -0.48 14.56 8.95
N PRO A 129 -0.75 15.60 8.14
CA PRO A 129 -2.02 15.73 7.44
C PRO A 129 -2.28 14.51 6.55
N CYS A 130 -3.50 13.97 6.63
CA CYS A 130 -3.89 12.80 5.86
C CYS A 130 -5.29 12.88 5.26
N VAL A 131 -5.45 12.30 4.07
CA VAL A 131 -6.74 12.00 3.44
C VAL A 131 -6.90 10.49 3.36
N ALA A 132 -8.07 9.99 3.74
CA ALA A 132 -8.39 8.57 3.64
C ALA A 132 -9.16 8.25 2.35
N VAL A 133 -8.72 7.22 1.63
CA VAL A 133 -9.48 6.60 0.54
C VAL A 133 -10.29 5.45 1.15
N PRO A 134 -11.63 5.49 1.10
CA PRO A 134 -12.47 4.61 1.90
C PRO A 134 -12.42 3.15 1.47
N ALA A 135 -12.70 2.25 2.41
CA ALA A 135 -12.98 0.85 2.13
C ALA A 135 -14.37 0.71 1.48
N GLY A 136 -14.52 -0.22 0.54
CA GLY A 136 -15.79 -0.42 -0.19
C GLY A 136 -16.91 -1.03 0.66
N TYR A 137 -16.57 -1.77 1.72
CA TYR A 137 -17.56 -2.40 2.59
C TYR A 137 -17.92 -1.47 3.78
N PRO A 138 -19.17 -0.99 3.91
CA PRO A 138 -19.53 0.04 4.89
C PRO A 138 -19.27 -0.35 6.35
N ALA A 139 -19.47 -1.61 6.72
CA ALA A 139 -19.20 -2.09 8.07
C ALA A 139 -17.71 -1.96 8.42
N VAL A 140 -16.83 -2.35 7.49
CA VAL A 140 -15.38 -2.19 7.63
C VAL A 140 -15.00 -0.72 7.70
N TRP A 141 -15.54 0.12 6.80
CA TRP A 141 -15.27 1.56 6.80
C TRP A 141 -15.69 2.24 8.12
N SER A 142 -16.80 1.82 8.72
CA SER A 142 -17.27 2.36 10.00
C SER A 142 -16.28 2.12 11.14
N VAL A 143 -15.69 0.92 11.20
CA VAL A 143 -14.63 0.59 12.18
C VAL A 143 -13.36 1.41 11.89
N ILE A 144 -12.95 1.49 10.63
CA ILE A 144 -11.77 2.29 10.22
C ILE A 144 -11.96 3.76 10.62
N LEU A 145 -13.15 4.32 10.40
CA LEU A 145 -13.43 5.71 10.72
C LEU A 145 -13.32 5.99 12.22
N ALA A 146 -13.79 5.07 13.06
CA ALA A 146 -13.65 5.15 14.52
C ALA A 146 -12.17 5.08 14.95
N GLU A 147 -11.40 4.15 14.38
CA GLU A 147 -9.95 4.01 14.61
C GLU A 147 -9.17 5.26 14.21
N LEU A 148 -9.43 5.80 13.01
CA LEU A 148 -8.82 7.02 12.54
C LEU A 148 -9.18 8.19 13.47
N HIS A 149 -10.45 8.32 13.88
CA HIS A 149 -10.84 9.37 14.81
C HIS A 149 -10.06 9.30 16.13
N GLY A 150 -9.90 8.10 16.69
CA GLY A 150 -9.13 7.91 17.92
C GLY A 150 -7.65 8.23 17.78
N ARG A 151 -7.04 7.87 16.65
CA ARG A 151 -5.60 8.07 16.39
C ARG A 151 -5.26 9.52 16.04
N LEU A 152 -6.11 10.17 15.24
CA LEU A 152 -5.94 11.55 14.79
C LEU A 152 -6.44 12.58 15.81
N GLY A 153 -7.35 12.18 16.73
CA GLY A 153 -8.07 13.09 17.62
C GLY A 153 -9.19 13.88 16.94
N HIS A 154 -9.47 13.60 15.66
CA HIS A 154 -10.54 14.21 14.87
C HIS A 154 -10.93 13.31 13.70
N PHE A 155 -12.05 13.60 13.04
CA PHE A 155 -12.39 12.87 11.81
C PHE A 155 -11.40 13.21 10.67
N PRO A 156 -10.96 12.21 9.89
CA PRO A 156 -10.13 12.43 8.71
C PRO A 156 -10.94 13.11 7.58
N ASP A 157 -10.22 13.73 6.66
CA ASP A 157 -10.74 14.05 5.34
C ASP A 157 -10.86 12.77 4.51
N VAL A 158 -11.93 12.65 3.70
CA VAL A 158 -12.22 11.42 2.94
C VAL A 158 -12.35 11.70 1.46
N ALA A 159 -11.56 11.01 0.64
CA ALA A 159 -11.67 11.09 -0.81
C ALA A 159 -12.91 10.31 -1.28
N ARG A 160 -13.93 11.02 -1.79
CA ARG A 160 -15.09 10.36 -2.37
C ARG A 160 -14.78 9.95 -3.80
N LEU A 161 -14.76 8.65 -4.04
CA LEU A 161 -14.58 8.09 -5.38
C LEU A 161 -15.92 7.98 -6.11
N ARG A 162 -15.92 8.17 -7.43
CA ARG A 162 -17.05 7.89 -8.31
C ARG A 162 -16.58 7.30 -9.64
N PRO A 163 -17.41 6.54 -10.35
CA PRO A 163 -17.14 6.17 -11.75
C PRO A 163 -16.91 7.42 -12.61
N THR A 164 -15.89 7.38 -13.48
CA THR A 164 -15.62 8.48 -14.43
C THR A 164 -16.77 8.67 -15.43
N GLN A 165 -17.51 7.60 -15.72
CA GLN A 165 -18.72 7.64 -16.54
C GLN A 165 -19.82 6.79 -15.88
N PRO A 166 -21.10 7.19 -15.96
CA PRO A 166 -22.21 6.37 -15.48
C PRO A 166 -22.17 4.98 -16.14
N GLY A 167 -22.17 3.92 -15.31
CA GLY A 167 -22.12 2.53 -15.79
C GLY A 167 -20.72 1.97 -16.09
N ALA A 168 -19.66 2.80 -16.06
CA ALA A 168 -18.29 2.30 -16.17
C ALA A 168 -17.82 1.70 -14.83
N SER A 169 -17.58 0.40 -14.78
CA SER A 169 -17.12 -0.29 -13.56
C SER A 169 -15.61 -0.21 -13.34
N GLU A 170 -14.83 0.15 -14.36
CA GLU A 170 -13.38 -0.04 -14.35
C GLU A 170 -12.58 1.18 -13.91
N LYS A 171 -13.14 2.39 -14.04
CA LYS A 171 -12.41 3.64 -13.80
C LYS A 171 -13.13 4.52 -12.80
N TYR A 172 -12.46 4.77 -11.68
CA TYR A 172 -12.91 5.66 -10.63
C TYR A 172 -12.02 6.89 -10.54
N GLU A 173 -12.65 8.04 -10.39
CA GLU A 173 -12.00 9.32 -10.13
C GLU A 173 -12.36 9.85 -8.74
N VAL A 174 -11.56 10.78 -8.25
CA VAL A 174 -11.84 11.52 -7.01
C VAL A 174 -12.81 12.63 -7.36
N ALA A 175 -14.04 12.52 -6.86
CA ALA A 175 -15.09 13.51 -7.12
C ALA A 175 -14.92 14.76 -6.25
N GLU A 176 -14.57 14.55 -4.98
CA GLU A 176 -14.41 15.59 -3.97
C GLU A 176 -13.68 15.03 -2.74
N ILE A 177 -13.29 15.94 -1.85
CA ILE A 177 -12.82 15.62 -0.49
C ILE A 177 -13.91 16.00 0.50
N LEU A 178 -14.36 15.02 1.29
CA LEU A 178 -15.36 15.22 2.33
C LEU A 178 -14.66 15.64 3.62
N ASN A 179 -14.91 16.87 4.07
CA ASN A 179 -14.46 17.36 5.37
C ASN A 179 -15.43 16.88 6.47
N LEU A 180 -15.17 15.68 6.99
CA LEU A 180 -16.03 15.07 8.01
C LEU A 180 -16.02 15.85 9.34
N ARG A 181 -14.96 16.61 9.61
CA ARG A 181 -14.89 17.48 10.80
C ARG A 181 -15.92 18.59 10.69
N GLU A 182 -15.94 19.29 9.56
CA GLU A 182 -16.89 20.37 9.27
C GLU A 182 -18.34 19.86 9.24
N LEU A 183 -18.60 18.73 8.59
CA LEU A 183 -19.94 18.09 8.60
C LEU A 183 -20.43 17.81 10.02
N ARG A 184 -19.55 17.32 10.90
CA ARG A 184 -19.86 17.09 12.31
C ARG A 184 -20.14 18.41 13.05
N HIS A 185 -19.36 19.46 12.81
CA HIS A 185 -19.59 20.78 13.42
C HIS A 185 -20.94 21.37 12.98
N ALA A 186 -21.24 21.33 11.68
CA ALA A 186 -22.51 21.79 11.12
C ALA A 186 -23.71 20.97 11.64
N SER A 187 -23.50 19.69 11.99
CA SER A 187 -24.54 18.87 12.63
C SER A 187 -24.76 19.23 14.10
N ARG A 188 -23.71 19.70 14.80
CA ARG A 188 -23.82 20.13 16.21
C ARG A 188 -24.57 21.45 16.37
N SER A 189 -24.45 22.37 15.42
CA SER A 189 -25.13 23.67 15.46
C SER A 189 -26.64 23.60 15.21
N LYS A 190 -27.15 22.45 14.73
CA LYS A 190 -28.58 22.21 14.48
C LYS A 190 -29.33 21.59 15.67
N ARG A 191 -28.64 21.34 16.77
CA ARG A 191 -29.22 20.76 17.99
C ARG A 191 -29.90 21.81 18.84
#